data_AF-A0A7C8HQ63-F1
#
_entry.id   AF-A0A7C8HQ63-F1
#
_cell.length_a   1.000
_cell.length_b   1.000
_cell.length_c   1.000
_cell.angle_alpha   90.00
_cell.angle_beta   90.00
_cell.angle_gamma   90.00
#
_symmetry.space_group_name_H-M   'P 1'
#
loop_
_entity.id
_entity.type
_entity.pdbx_description
1 polymer ?
#
loop_
_entity_poly.entity_id
_entity_poly.type
_entity_poly.pdbx_seq_one_letter_code
_entity_poly.pdbx_strand_id
1 'polypeptide(L)'
;MELSKRVSQRLQDVYATGTTVAPSEVCHKQRIGGTWYCPGCGVEATESEVGVIRCSACDKNMTEFIYELVELHFHEPPRDD
;
A
#
# COMPACT_ATOMS: atom_id res chain seq x y z
N MET A 1 -2.18 15.41 -6.77
CA MET A 1 -1.23 14.55 -7.50
C MET A 1 -1.95 13.25 -7.77
N GLU A 2 -1.91 12.76 -9.01
CA GLU A 2 -2.64 11.56 -9.44
C GLU A 2 -1.69 10.36 -9.44
N LEU A 3 -2.16 9.22 -8.93
CA LEU A 3 -1.44 7.95 -9.04
C LEU A 3 -1.25 7.56 -10.51
N SER A 4 -0.25 6.72 -10.79
CA SER A 4 -0.15 6.13 -12.13
C SER A 4 -1.45 5.37 -12.46
N LYS A 5 -1.91 5.45 -13.72
CA LYS A 5 -3.14 4.77 -14.16
C LYS A 5 -3.12 3.27 -13.83
N ARG A 6 -1.94 2.65 -13.92
CA ARG A 6 -1.74 1.24 -13.60
C ARG A 6 -1.95 0.96 -12.11
N VAL A 7 -1.36 1.75 -11.21
CA VAL A 7 -1.52 1.59 -9.76
C VAL A 7 -2.97 1.85 -9.35
N SER A 8 -3.57 2.92 -9.88
CA SER A 8 -4.96 3.27 -9.61
C SER A 8 -5.91 2.15 -10.02
N GLN A 9 -5.75 1.59 -11.23
CA GLN A 9 -6.57 0.48 -11.68
C GLN A 9 -6.41 -0.77 -10.81
N ARG A 10 -5.16 -1.15 -10.46
CA ARG A 10 -4.93 -2.32 -9.60
C ARG A 10 -5.54 -2.14 -8.20
N LEU A 11 -5.45 -0.95 -7.63
CA LEU A 11 -6.09 -0.66 -6.35
C LEU A 11 -7.60 -0.79 -6.44
N GLN A 12 -8.23 -0.28 -7.51
CA GLN A 12 -9.66 -0.45 -7.74
C GLN A 12 -10.04 -1.92 -7.90
N ASP A 13 -9.27 -2.68 -8.69
CA ASP A 13 -9.55 -4.09 -8.96
C ASP A 13 -9.52 -4.96 -7.68
N VAL A 14 -8.56 -4.69 -6.79
CA VAL A 14 -8.35 -5.46 -5.55
C VAL A 14 -9.26 -4.96 -4.43
N TYR A 15 -9.43 -3.65 -4.28
CA TYR A 15 -10.10 -3.07 -3.11
C TYR A 15 -11.53 -2.63 -3.35
N ALA A 16 -11.90 -2.18 -4.56
CA ALA A 16 -13.23 -1.63 -4.85
C ALA A 16 -14.17 -2.65 -5.52
N THR A 17 -13.69 -3.41 -6.51
CA THR A 17 -14.54 -4.37 -7.24
C THR A 17 -14.51 -5.78 -6.64
N GLY A 18 -13.64 -6.03 -5.67
CA GLY A 18 -13.57 -7.31 -4.95
C GLY A 18 -13.16 -8.50 -5.83
N THR A 19 -12.46 -8.22 -6.93
CA THR A 19 -12.05 -9.25 -7.89
C THR A 19 -11.11 -10.26 -7.22
N THR A 20 -11.34 -11.55 -7.51
CA THR A 20 -10.80 -12.77 -6.88
C THR A 20 -9.29 -12.99 -6.98
N VAL A 21 -8.50 -11.97 -7.31
CA VAL A 21 -7.05 -12.07 -7.16
C VAL A 21 -6.75 -11.69 -5.72
N ALA A 22 -6.56 -12.70 -4.87
CA ALA A 22 -6.10 -12.48 -3.52
C ALA A 22 -4.85 -11.57 -3.57
N PRO A 23 -4.78 -10.52 -2.74
CA PRO A 23 -3.59 -9.69 -2.66
C PRO A 23 -2.38 -10.59 -2.47
N SER A 24 -1.30 -10.31 -3.19
CA SER A 24 -0.11 -11.14 -3.07
C SER A 24 0.37 -11.15 -1.61
N GLU A 25 0.74 -12.31 -1.08
CA GLU A 25 1.32 -12.47 0.26
C GLU A 25 2.80 -12.03 0.27
N VAL A 26 3.05 -10.83 -0.25
CA VAL A 26 4.35 -10.19 -0.24
C VAL A 26 4.68 -9.79 1.20
N CYS A 27 5.94 -10.01 1.55
CA CYS A 27 6.55 -9.59 2.80
C CYS A 27 7.87 -8.90 2.48
N HIS A 28 8.12 -7.73 3.08
CA HIS A 28 9.43 -7.10 3.06
C HIS A 28 10.31 -7.61 4.20
N LYS A 29 11.63 -7.67 3.97
CA LYS A 29 12.58 -8.11 5.01
C LYS A 29 12.75 -7.11 6.15
N GLN A 30 12.27 -5.88 5.98
CA GLN A 30 12.40 -4.79 6.92
C GLN A 30 11.04 -4.22 7.24
N ARG A 31 10.95 -3.56 8.40
CA ARG A 31 9.74 -2.83 8.75
C ARG A 31 9.51 -1.70 7.75
N ILE A 32 8.27 -1.58 7.30
CA ILE A 32 7.87 -0.50 6.39
C ILE A 32 7.74 0.80 7.19
N GLY A 33 7.16 0.74 8.38
CA GLY A 33 6.89 1.91 9.22
C GLY A 33 5.83 2.86 8.64
N GLY A 34 5.53 3.95 9.33
CA GLY A 34 4.52 4.94 8.92
C GLY A 34 3.07 4.56 9.29
N THR A 35 2.13 5.44 8.95
CA THR A 35 0.69 5.25 9.17
C THR A 35 0.01 4.96 7.84
N TRP A 36 -0.65 3.81 7.74
CA TRP A 36 -1.27 3.33 6.50
C TRP A 36 -2.77 3.19 6.65
N TYR A 37 -3.51 3.42 5.58
CA TYR A 37 -4.97 3.29 5.55
C TYR A 37 -5.41 2.39 4.40
N CYS A 38 -6.31 1.45 4.69
CA CYS A 38 -6.81 0.51 3.71
C CYS A 38 -7.58 1.23 2.59
N PRO A 39 -7.21 1.08 1.30
CA PRO A 39 -7.92 1.73 0.20
C PRO A 39 -9.38 1.31 0.06
N GLY A 40 -9.71 0.08 0.45
CA GLY A 40 -11.09 -0.43 0.37
C GLY A 40 -12.00 -0.04 1.52
N CYS A 41 -11.45 0.11 2.73
CA CYS A 41 -12.25 0.28 3.95
C CYS A 41 -12.02 1.63 4.65
N GLY A 42 -10.97 2.36 4.30
CA GLY A 42 -10.57 3.61 4.94
C GLY A 42 -10.03 3.47 6.37
N VAL A 43 -10.05 2.26 6.96
CA VAL A 43 -9.53 2.02 8.31
C VAL A 43 -7.99 1.97 8.32
N GLU A 44 -7.41 2.31 9.47
CA GLU A 44 -5.97 2.19 9.67
C GLU A 44 -5.52 0.72 9.55
N ALA A 45 -4.49 0.52 8.74
CA ALA A 45 -3.85 -0.76 8.52
C ALA A 45 -2.61 -0.85 9.41
N THR A 46 -2.36 -2.05 9.93
CA THR A 46 -1.28 -2.30 10.87
C THR A 46 -0.24 -3.22 10.25
N GLU A 47 1.02 -2.96 10.55
CA GLU A 47 2.09 -3.90 10.28
C GLU A 47 2.00 -5.08 11.29
N SER A 48 1.30 -6.15 10.90
CA SER A 48 1.06 -7.31 11.78
C SER A 48 2.33 -8.13 11.99
N GLU A 49 3.17 -8.19 10.97
CA GLU A 49 4.47 -8.85 10.97
C GLU A 49 5.48 -7.96 10.26
N VAL A 50 6.78 -8.18 10.47
CA VAL A 50 7.83 -7.38 9.83
C VAL A 50 7.61 -7.35 8.32
N GLY A 51 7.41 -6.15 7.77
CA GLY A 51 7.25 -5.93 6.35
C GLY A 51 5.92 -6.43 5.78
N VAL A 52 4.90 -6.66 6.62
CA VAL A 52 3.55 -7.06 6.18
C VAL A 52 2.51 -6.11 6.76
N ILE A 53 1.89 -5.29 5.91
CA ILE A 53 0.78 -4.41 6.29
C ILE A 53 -0.55 -5.06 5.91
N ARG A 54 -1.42 -5.28 6.90
CA ARG A 54 -2.78 -5.79 6.69
C ARG A 54 -3.82 -4.84 7.23
N CYS A 55 -4.96 -4.80 6.55
CA CYS A 55 -6.15 -4.12 7.05
C CYS A 55 -6.79 -4.94 8.18
N SER A 56 -7.01 -4.33 9.34
CA SER A 56 -7.67 -5.00 10.47
C SER A 56 -9.16 -5.31 10.23
N ALA A 57 -9.82 -4.62 9.30
CA ALA A 57 -11.25 -4.81 9.03
C ALA A 57 -11.55 -5.79 7.89
N CYS A 58 -10.75 -5.81 6.83
CA CYS A 58 -10.99 -6.68 5.67
C CYS A 58 -9.88 -7.70 5.42
N ASP A 59 -8.86 -7.74 6.27
CA ASP A 59 -7.72 -8.68 6.26
C ASP A 59 -6.92 -8.72 4.94
N LYS A 60 -7.11 -7.72 4.07
CA LYS A 60 -6.35 -7.61 2.82
C LYS A 60 -4.93 -7.16 3.09
N ASN A 61 -3.97 -7.85 2.47
CA ASN A 61 -2.57 -7.48 2.48
C ASN A 61 -2.33 -6.28 1.55
N MET A 62 -1.79 -5.19 2.10
CA MET A 62 -1.50 -3.96 1.38
C MET A 62 -0.05 -3.89 0.88
N THR A 63 0.81 -4.77 1.40
CA THR A 63 2.27 -4.74 1.21
C THR A 63 2.66 -4.65 -0.26
N GLU A 64 1.95 -5.36 -1.14
CA GLU A 64 2.25 -5.38 -2.58
C GLU A 64 2.13 -3.99 -3.25
N PHE A 65 1.40 -3.05 -2.66
CA PHE A 65 1.18 -1.71 -3.20
C PHE A 65 2.05 -0.65 -2.53
N ILE A 66 2.61 -0.93 -1.35
CA ILE A 66 3.34 0.04 -0.55
C ILE A 66 4.49 0.66 -1.34
N TYR A 67 5.31 -0.17 -1.98
CA TYR A 67 6.44 0.31 -2.76
C TYR A 67 6.00 1.22 -3.91
N GLU A 68 4.95 0.83 -4.66
CA GLU A 68 4.41 1.64 -5.75
C GLU A 68 3.78 2.96 -5.25
N LEU A 69 3.28 2.98 -4.02
CA LEU A 69 2.72 4.18 -3.39
C LEU A 69 3.79 5.12 -2.83
N VAL A 70 4.90 4.59 -2.32
CA VAL A 70 6.04 5.37 -1.79
C VAL A 70 6.93 5.87 -2.92
N GLU A 71 7.31 5.02 -3.87
CA GLU A 71 8.32 5.33 -4.88
C GLU A 71 7.88 6.27 -6.00
N LEU A 72 6.61 6.66 -6.08
CA LEU A 72 6.17 7.61 -7.11
C LEU A 72 6.38 9.09 -6.75
N HIS A 73 7.14 9.39 -5.69
CA HIS A 73 7.55 10.75 -5.36
C HIS A 73 9.07 10.89 -5.41
N PHE A 74 9.56 11.63 -6.41
CA PHE A 74 10.91 12.20 -6.36
C PHE A 74 10.94 13.14 -5.15
N HIS A 75 11.53 12.70 -4.05
CA HIS A 75 11.93 13.60 -2.99
C HIS A 75 13.10 14.41 -3.56
N GLU A 76 12.83 15.64 -4.00
CA GLU A 76 13.92 16.58 -4.26
C GLU A 76 14.75 16.64 -2.98
N PRO A 77 16.06 16.31 -3.00
CA PRO A 77 16.87 16.39 -1.80
C PRO A 77 16.80 17.83 -1.26
N PRO A 78 16.81 18.02 0.06
CA PRO A 78 16.81 19.35 0.64
C PRO A 78 17.94 20.16 -0.01
N ARG A 79 17.60 21.32 -0.58
CA ARG A 79 18.60 22.25 -1.08
C ARG A 79 19.23 22.90 0.14
N ASP A 80 20.50 22.59 0.38
CA ASP A 80 21.34 23.32 1.33
C ASP A 80 21.67 24.68 0.70
N ASP A 81 20.84 25.69 0.97
CA ASP A 81 21.13 27.11 0.73
C ASP A 81 21.69 27.78 2.01
#